data_AF-A0A8C9CSU6-F1
#
_entry.id   AF-A0A8C9CSU6-F1
#
_cell.length_a   1.000
_cell.length_b   1.000
_cell.length_c   1.000
_cell.angle_alpha   90.00
_cell.angle_beta   90.00
_cell.angle_gamma   90.00
#
_symmetry.space_group_name_H-M   'P 1'
#
loop_
_entity.id
_entity.type
_entity.pdbx_description
1 polymer ?
#
loop_
_entity_poly.entity_id
_entity_poly.type
_entity_poly.pdbx_seq_one_letter_code
_entity_poly.pdbx_strand_id
1 'polypeptide(L)'
;AAMAQLLLRSYDEIPDGTECHRKTYITTALGGLVGAIGSAYSVVLNPADTHLEAVARAGRYTFSAAAVGAMFGLATCASAQIREKPDDPLNYFIGGCTAGLTLGARGEPPSWGRA
;
A
#
# COMPACT_ATOMS: atom_id res chain seq x y z
N ALA A 1 -0.41 -2.06 -17.93
CA ALA A 1 -0.51 -0.58 -18.00
C ALA A 1 -1.95 -0.08 -17.92
N ALA A 2 -2.89 -0.57 -18.75
CA ALA A 2 -4.29 -0.11 -18.78
C ALA A 2 -5.02 -0.17 -17.42
N MET A 3 -4.88 -1.26 -16.65
CA MET A 3 -5.51 -1.38 -15.33
C MET A 3 -4.98 -0.35 -14.31
N ALA A 4 -3.69 -0.04 -14.33
CA ALA A 4 -3.09 0.94 -13.43
C ALA A 4 -3.59 2.36 -13.75
N GLN A 5 -3.73 2.69 -15.05
CA GLN A 5 -4.28 3.97 -15.48
C GLN A 5 -5.75 4.13 -15.10
N LEU A 6 -6.55 3.05 -15.20
CA LEU A 6 -7.94 3.04 -14.73
C LEU A 6 -8.04 3.27 -13.22
N LEU A 7 -7.16 2.64 -12.43
CA LEU A 7 -7.15 2.82 -10.97
C LEU A 7 -6.75 4.24 -10.57
N LEU A 8 -5.73 4.83 -11.20
CA LEU A 8 -5.33 6.21 -10.92
C LEU A 8 -6.44 7.20 -11.30
N ARG A 9 -7.04 7.04 -12.47
CA ARG A 9 -8.15 7.91 -12.91
C ARG A 9 -9.36 7.81 -11.97
N SER A 10 -9.72 6.60 -11.55
CA SER A 10 -10.83 6.40 -10.61
C SER A 10 -10.53 6.91 -9.20
N TYR A 11 -9.26 7.05 -8.81
CA TYR A 11 -8.88 7.70 -7.56
C TYR A 11 -9.11 9.21 -7.59
N ASP A 12 -8.76 9.85 -8.71
CA ASP A 12 -8.86 11.31 -8.90
C ASP A 12 -10.31 11.78 -9.11
N GLU A 13 -11.19 10.93 -9.63
CA GLU A 13 -12.62 11.25 -9.79
C GLU A 13 -13.38 11.37 -8.45
N ILE A 14 -12.83 10.82 -7.37
CA ILE A 14 -13.46 10.85 -6.04
C ILE A 14 -12.83 12.01 -5.24
N PRO A 15 -13.62 12.95 -4.69
CA PRO A 15 -13.08 14.00 -3.83
C PRO A 15 -12.62 13.44 -2.49
N ASP A 16 -11.51 13.98 -1.96
CA ASP A 16 -10.97 13.57 -0.66
C ASP A 16 -11.95 13.85 0.49
N GLY A 17 -11.98 12.93 1.47
CA GLY A 17 -12.93 12.99 2.59
C GLY A 17 -14.31 12.37 2.32
N THR A 18 -14.63 12.06 1.06
CA THR A 18 -15.85 11.32 0.67
C THR A 18 -15.52 9.88 0.28
N GLU A 19 -16.51 8.98 0.45
CA GLU A 19 -16.44 7.60 -0.05
C GLU A 19 -15.12 6.84 0.30
N CYS A 20 -14.67 6.97 1.57
CA CYS A 20 -13.36 6.46 2.03
C CYS A 20 -13.08 4.99 1.68
N HIS A 21 -14.11 4.14 1.71
CA HIS A 21 -14.00 2.73 1.39
C HIS A 21 -13.55 2.50 -0.06
N ARG A 22 -14.04 3.32 -1.00
CA ARG A 22 -13.72 3.21 -2.43
C ARG A 22 -12.30 3.69 -2.71
N LYS A 23 -11.88 4.84 -2.17
CA LYS A 23 -10.49 5.31 -2.27
C LYS A 23 -9.49 4.35 -1.61
N THR A 24 -9.86 3.79 -0.46
CA THR A 24 -9.05 2.79 0.24
C THR A 24 -8.89 1.53 -0.61
N TYR A 25 -9.98 1.03 -1.21
CA TYR A 25 -9.91 -0.14 -2.10
C TYR A 25 -9.02 0.12 -3.32
N ILE A 26 -9.14 1.28 -3.96
CA ILE A 26 -8.32 1.66 -5.12
C ILE A 26 -6.83 1.71 -4.76
N THR A 27 -6.48 2.37 -3.64
CA THR A 27 -5.09 2.45 -3.16
C THR A 27 -4.54 1.10 -2.71
N THR A 28 -5.38 0.25 -2.11
CA THR A 28 -5.04 -1.15 -1.78
C THR A 28 -4.77 -1.97 -3.04
N ALA A 29 -5.60 -1.84 -4.08
CA ALA A 29 -5.44 -2.54 -5.34
C ALA A 29 -4.17 -2.11 -6.09
N LEU A 30 -3.87 -0.80 -6.07
CA LEU A 30 -2.60 -0.27 -6.59
C LEU A 30 -1.40 -0.85 -5.82
N GLY A 31 -1.45 -0.84 -4.49
CA GLY A 31 -0.42 -1.45 -3.64
C GLY A 31 -0.25 -2.95 -3.94
N GLY A 32 -1.34 -3.70 -4.06
CA GLY A 32 -1.34 -5.11 -4.42
C GLY A 32 -0.72 -5.38 -5.80
N LEU A 33 -1.04 -4.56 -6.81
CA LEU A 33 -0.43 -4.67 -8.14
C LEU A 33 1.09 -4.43 -8.08
N VAL A 34 1.54 -3.41 -7.35
CA VAL A 34 2.97 -3.13 -7.18
C VAL A 34 3.66 -4.28 -6.43
N GLY A 35 3.05 -4.81 -5.38
CA GLY A 35 3.58 -5.96 -4.64
C GLY A 35 3.61 -7.26 -5.46
N ALA A 36 2.64 -7.47 -6.35
CA ALA A 36 2.61 -8.60 -7.28
C ALA A 36 3.74 -8.49 -8.32
N ILE A 37 3.99 -7.29 -8.86
CA ILE A 37 5.11 -7.04 -9.77
C ILE A 37 6.44 -7.26 -9.04
N GLY A 38 6.59 -6.67 -7.85
CA GLY A 38 7.80 -6.82 -7.03
C GLY A 38 8.08 -8.27 -6.64
N SER A 39 7.04 -9.05 -6.32
CA SER A 39 7.18 -10.47 -6.03
C SER A 39 7.56 -11.29 -7.25
N ALA A 40 7.00 -11.00 -8.43
CA ALA A 40 7.40 -11.66 -9.67
C ALA A 40 8.91 -11.48 -9.92
N TYR A 41 9.43 -10.26 -9.78
CA TYR A 41 10.87 -10.01 -9.87
C TYR A 41 11.67 -10.72 -8.78
N SER A 42 11.19 -10.71 -7.54
CA SER A 42 11.86 -11.39 -6.42
C SER A 42 11.99 -12.89 -6.65
N VAL A 43 10.94 -13.56 -7.14
CA VAL A 43 10.95 -15.00 -7.42
C VAL A 43 11.82 -15.35 -8.63
N VAL A 44 11.84 -14.51 -9.67
CA VAL A 44 12.66 -14.75 -10.87
C VAL A 44 14.15 -14.51 -10.60
N LEU A 45 14.50 -13.43 -9.90
CA LEU A 45 15.90 -13.05 -9.65
C LEU A 45 16.52 -13.79 -8.46
N ASN A 46 15.71 -14.22 -7.49
CA ASN A 46 16.13 -14.98 -6.33
C ASN A 46 15.17 -16.16 -6.11
N PRO A 47 15.36 -17.28 -6.83
CA PRO A 47 14.45 -18.42 -6.74
C PRO A 47 14.44 -19.01 -5.32
N ALA A 48 13.27 -19.48 -4.90
CA ALA A 48 13.16 -20.21 -3.64
C ALA A 48 13.47 -21.70 -3.86
N ASP A 49 13.92 -22.38 -2.81
CA ASP A 49 14.24 -23.82 -2.87
C ASP A 49 12.98 -24.68 -3.14
N THR A 50 11.80 -24.14 -2.82
CA THR A 50 10.52 -24.82 -3.01
C THR A 50 9.45 -23.91 -3.60
N HIS A 51 8.50 -24.50 -4.33
CA HIS A 51 7.35 -23.77 -4.88
C HIS A 51 6.46 -23.16 -3.80
N LEU A 52 6.30 -23.85 -2.65
CA LEU A 52 5.51 -23.33 -1.53
C LEU A 52 6.15 -22.08 -0.92
N GLU A 53 7.48 -22.06 -0.81
CA GLU A 53 8.18 -20.88 -0.32
C GLU A 53 8.11 -19.71 -1.31
N ALA A 54 8.19 -19.99 -2.61
CA ALA A 54 7.99 -18.97 -3.65
C ALA A 54 6.58 -18.34 -3.57
N VAL A 55 5.53 -19.15 -3.39
CA VAL A 55 4.16 -18.67 -3.22
C VAL A 55 4.00 -17.90 -1.91
N ALA A 56 4.56 -18.40 -0.81
CA ALA A 56 4.54 -17.71 0.47
C ALA A 56 5.24 -16.35 0.40
N ARG A 57 6.40 -16.29 -0.27
CA ARG A 57 7.14 -15.04 -0.53
C ARG A 57 6.32 -14.09 -1.38
N ALA A 58 5.74 -14.55 -2.48
CA ALA A 58 4.91 -13.72 -3.34
C ALA A 58 3.68 -13.16 -2.62
N GLY A 59 3.04 -13.99 -1.79
CA GLY A 59 1.96 -13.58 -0.89
C GLY A 59 2.40 -12.50 0.08
N ARG A 60 3.52 -12.70 0.80
CA ARG A 60 4.04 -11.73 1.78
C ARG A 60 4.30 -10.36 1.15
N TYR A 61 4.93 -10.31 -0.02
CA TYR A 61 5.22 -9.06 -0.72
C TYR A 61 3.94 -8.36 -1.18
N THR A 62 3.02 -9.10 -1.79
CA THR A 62 1.74 -8.58 -2.30
C THR A 62 0.86 -8.05 -1.17
N PHE A 63 0.68 -8.83 -0.10
CA PHE A 63 -0.12 -8.43 1.06
C PHE A 63 0.49 -7.26 1.82
N SER A 64 1.82 -7.19 1.92
CA SER A 64 2.49 -6.06 2.58
C SER A 64 2.25 -4.77 1.79
N ALA A 65 2.47 -4.79 0.47
CA ALA A 65 2.23 -3.62 -0.37
C ALA A 65 0.73 -3.22 -0.41
N ALA A 66 -0.18 -4.20 -0.42
CA ALA A 66 -1.61 -3.95 -0.31
C ALA A 66 -1.98 -3.30 1.04
N ALA A 67 -1.43 -3.77 2.16
CA ALA A 67 -1.65 -3.19 3.47
C ALA A 67 -1.12 -1.75 3.57
N VAL A 68 0.04 -1.47 2.96
CA VAL A 68 0.60 -0.11 2.85
C VAL A 68 -0.36 0.81 2.10
N GLY A 69 -0.89 0.36 0.96
CA GLY A 69 -1.90 1.10 0.18
C GLY A 69 -3.20 1.32 0.96
N ALA A 70 -3.68 0.30 1.68
CA ALA A 70 -4.88 0.41 2.51
C ALA A 70 -4.72 1.45 3.63
N MET A 71 -3.62 1.39 4.37
CA MET A 71 -3.36 2.31 5.47
C MET A 71 -3.12 3.74 4.98
N PHE A 72 -2.49 3.91 3.81
CA PHE A 72 -2.43 5.20 3.14
C PHE A 72 -3.84 5.77 2.88
N GLY A 73 -4.71 5.02 2.20
CA GLY A 73 -6.06 5.46 1.85
C GLY A 73 -6.97 5.74 3.06
N LEU A 74 -6.86 4.92 4.11
CA LEU A 74 -7.61 5.13 5.35
C LEU A 74 -7.13 6.39 6.09
N ALA A 75 -5.82 6.56 6.23
CA ALA A 75 -5.26 7.68 6.96
C ALA A 75 -5.45 9.01 6.22
N THR A 76 -5.35 9.05 4.89
CA THR A 76 -5.69 10.25 4.11
C THR A 76 -7.16 10.60 4.24
N CYS A 77 -8.06 9.62 4.17
CA CYS A 77 -9.49 9.91 4.31
C CYS A 77 -9.87 10.34 5.73
N ALA A 78 -9.35 9.65 6.76
CA ALA A 78 -9.61 10.00 8.15
C ALA A 78 -9.08 11.39 8.50
N SER A 79 -7.86 11.73 8.05
CA SER A 79 -7.29 13.07 8.28
C SER A 79 -8.06 14.17 7.54
N ALA A 80 -8.54 13.90 6.32
CA ALA A 80 -9.41 14.82 5.59
C ALA A 80 -10.74 15.08 6.30
N GLN A 81 -11.37 14.03 6.87
CA GLN A 81 -12.63 14.17 7.62
C GLN A 81 -12.45 14.91 8.95
N ILE A 82 -11.41 14.58 9.72
CA ILE A 82 -11.18 15.17 11.05
C ILE A 82 -10.81 16.66 10.95
N ARG A 83 -10.09 17.04 9.89
CA ARG A 83 -9.58 18.42 9.72
C ARG A 83 -10.50 19.31 8.91
N GLU A 84 -11.58 18.75 8.34
CA GLU A 84 -12.54 19.42 7.45
C GLU A 84 -11.84 20.21 6.31
N LYS A 85 -10.65 19.74 5.92
CA LYS A 85 -9.78 20.35 4.91
C LYS A 85 -9.38 19.28 3.91
N PRO A 86 -10.23 18.96 2.92
CA PRO A 86 -10.00 17.85 2.00
C PRO A 86 -8.78 18.10 1.10
N ASP A 87 -8.58 19.33 0.64
CA ASP A 87 -7.53 19.68 -0.34
C ASP A 87 -6.14 19.97 0.30
N ASP A 88 -5.95 19.66 1.57
CA ASP A 88 -4.69 19.93 2.27
C ASP A 88 -3.68 18.80 2.04
N PRO A 89 -2.50 19.07 1.43
CA PRO A 89 -1.46 18.06 1.19
C PRO A 89 -0.94 17.40 2.48
N LEU A 90 -1.17 18.01 3.65
CA LEU A 90 -0.81 17.40 4.92
C LEU A 90 -1.59 16.10 5.20
N ASN A 91 -2.80 15.91 4.62
CA ASN A 91 -3.53 14.65 4.74
C ASN A 91 -2.77 13.50 4.06
N TYR A 92 -2.21 13.77 2.88
CA TYR A 92 -1.35 12.84 2.13
C TYR A 92 -0.04 12.55 2.84
N PHE A 93 0.53 13.53 3.53
CA PHE A 93 1.71 13.33 4.37
C PHE A 93 1.43 12.37 5.53
N ILE A 94 0.32 12.56 6.25
CA ILE A 94 -0.12 11.65 7.32
C ILE A 94 -0.37 10.24 6.77
N GLY A 95 -1.03 10.14 5.61
CA GLY A 95 -1.21 8.88 4.89
C GLY A 95 0.11 8.19 4.59
N GLY A 96 1.09 8.91 4.04
CA GLY A 96 2.42 8.40 3.71
C GLY A 96 3.20 7.94 4.94
N CYS A 97 3.18 8.70 6.04
CA CYS A 97 3.79 8.28 7.30
C CYS A 97 3.16 7.01 7.85
N THR A 98 1.83 6.90 7.82
CA THR A 98 1.10 5.71 8.30
C THR A 98 1.41 4.48 7.45
N ALA A 99 1.47 4.67 6.13
CA ALA A 99 1.91 3.66 5.18
C ALA A 99 3.36 3.20 5.44
N GLY A 100 4.28 4.13 5.71
CA GLY A 100 5.68 3.83 6.06
C GLY A 100 5.81 3.05 7.36
N LEU A 101 5.06 3.43 8.40
CA LEU A 101 5.01 2.67 9.66
C LEU A 101 4.43 1.27 9.45
N THR A 102 3.42 1.13 8.59
CA THR A 102 2.85 -0.17 8.22
C THR A 102 3.88 -1.05 7.53
N LEU A 103 4.67 -0.49 6.62
CA LEU A 103 5.76 -1.20 5.98
C LEU A 103 6.82 -1.63 7.00
N GLY A 104 7.20 -0.75 7.92
CA GLY A 104 8.15 -1.06 9.01
C GLY A 104 7.65 -2.17 9.94
N ALA A 105 6.35 -2.20 10.26
CA ALA A 105 5.73 -3.24 11.08
C ALA A 105 5.61 -4.60 10.36
N ARG A 106 5.55 -4.59 9.01
CA ARG A 106 5.51 -5.81 8.19
C ARG A 106 6.90 -6.31 7.81
N GLY A 107 7.89 -5.43 7.81
CA GLY A 107 9.30 -5.75 7.57
C GLY A 107 9.98 -6.36 8.78
N GLU A 108 11.20 -6.85 8.57
CA GLU A 108 12.04 -7.27 9.69
C GLU A 108 12.55 -6.03 10.46
N PRO A 109 12.55 -6.06 11.80
CA PRO A 109 13.08 -4.97 12.58
C PRO A 109 14.58 -4.77 12.28
N PRO A 110 15.06 -3.51 12.25
CA PRO A 110 16.49 -3.25 12.10
C PRO A 110 17.28 -3.99 13.19
N SER A 111 18.42 -4.57 12.81
CA SER A 111 19.26 -5.40 13.69
C SER A 111 19.78 -4.67 14.94
N TRP A 112 19.62 -3.35 15.02
CA TRP A 112 20.00 -2.52 16.16
C TRP A 112 19.16 -2.71 17.44
N GLY A 113 18.07 -3.50 17.38
CA GLY A 113 17.22 -3.82 18.54
C GLY A 113 17.39 -5.24 19.08
N ARG A 114 18.44 -5.98 18.68
CA ARG A 114 18.68 -7.38 19.09
C ARG A 114 19.75 -7.54 20.19
N ALA A 115 20.05 -6.46 20.93
CA ALA A 115 20.96 -6.46 22.08
C ALA A 115 20.23 -6.82 23.38
#